data_AF-A0A7Y5QFH9-F1
#
_entry.id   AF-A0A7Y5QFH9-F1
#
_cell.length_a   1.000
_cell.length_b   1.000
_cell.length_c   1.000
_cell.angle_alpha   90.00
_cell.angle_beta   90.00
_cell.angle_gamma   90.00
#
_symmetry.space_group_name_H-M   'P 1'
#
loop_
_entity.id
_entity.type
_entity.pdbx_description
1 polymer ?
#
loop_
_entity_poly.entity_id
_entity_poly.type
_entity_poly.pdbx_seq_one_letter_code
_entity_poly.pdbx_strand_id
1 'polypeptide(L)'
;MNDQLNGQLVLDWAIPTYAQDMLWLETEAGIVQTEGVQGLFTLPAPAEMITLRWGGAEGPALARLPWRADTLEWDGSLRLGGYIDALHIIPAGEVEGALVVLHLGGQPLKPGRVPFTPGAARRALPYQPPDFFESIDQDVPESFTSWIALDDSPALTLAQDALVSKLRVWCFGRLTAEKARWHERFALPIWLSEMTLFNV
;
A
#
# COMPACT_ATOMS: atom_id res chain seq x y z
N MET A 1 29.67 7.63 15.16
CA MET A 1 28.53 8.53 14.90
C MET A 1 27.61 7.76 13.96
N ASN A 2 26.56 7.14 14.53
CA ASN A 2 25.79 6.03 13.94
C ASN A 2 24.38 6.49 13.49
N ASP A 3 24.25 7.73 13.00
CA ASP A 3 22.96 8.30 12.57
C ASP A 3 22.36 7.60 11.34
N GLN A 4 23.12 6.75 10.66
CA GLN A 4 22.65 6.04 9.47
C GLN A 4 21.74 4.85 9.76
N LEU A 5 21.47 4.52 11.02
CA LEU A 5 20.62 3.38 11.39
C LEU A 5 19.31 3.78 12.05
N ASN A 6 19.21 5.03 12.53
CA ASN A 6 18.00 5.53 13.16
C ASN A 6 17.21 6.35 12.14
N GLY A 7 15.89 6.32 12.25
CA GLY A 7 15.04 7.15 11.41
C GLY A 7 13.59 7.12 11.86
N GLN A 8 12.77 7.80 11.08
CA GLN A 8 11.32 7.82 11.22
C GLN A 8 10.66 7.46 9.90
N LEU A 9 9.48 6.85 9.98
CA LEU A 9 8.76 6.38 8.80
C LEU A 9 8.13 7.54 8.02
N VAL A 10 7.68 8.57 8.71
CA VAL A 10 6.82 9.66 8.18
C VAL A 10 7.42 11.02 8.54
N LEU A 11 7.08 12.11 7.81
CA LEU A 11 7.60 13.47 8.09
C LEU A 11 6.50 14.44 8.56
N ASP A 12 5.55 14.75 7.67
CA ASP A 12 4.48 15.74 7.91
C ASP A 12 3.11 15.09 8.19
N TRP A 13 3.08 13.76 8.30
CA TRP A 13 1.88 12.97 8.53
C TRP A 13 2.02 12.24 9.86
N ALA A 14 0.90 12.00 10.57
CA ALA A 14 0.92 11.24 11.81
C ALA A 14 0.31 9.85 11.58
N ILE A 15 1.00 8.82 12.03
CA ILE A 15 0.51 7.43 11.97
C ILE A 15 -0.73 7.32 12.87
N PRO A 16 -1.89 6.87 12.34
CA PRO A 16 -3.10 6.68 13.13
C PRO A 16 -2.85 5.77 14.33
N THR A 17 -3.53 6.00 15.45
CA THR A 17 -3.27 5.25 16.70
C THR A 17 -3.42 3.74 16.50
N TYR A 18 -4.40 3.30 15.70
CA TYR A 18 -4.62 1.88 15.40
C TYR A 18 -3.49 1.24 14.58
N ALA A 19 -2.65 2.04 13.92
CA ALA A 19 -1.53 1.60 13.10
C ALA A 19 -0.19 1.73 13.81
N GLN A 20 -0.13 2.48 14.92
CA GLN A 20 1.05 2.52 15.78
C GLN A 20 1.28 1.10 16.32
N ASP A 21 2.55 0.68 16.36
CA ASP A 21 2.99 -0.66 16.75
C ASP A 21 2.49 -1.80 15.82
N MET A 22 1.72 -1.51 14.78
CA MET A 22 1.34 -2.50 13.76
C MET A 22 2.28 -2.49 12.57
N LEU A 23 3.23 -1.56 12.51
CA LEU A 23 4.11 -1.37 11.36
C LEU A 23 5.50 -1.94 11.64
N TRP A 24 6.00 -2.70 10.67
CA TRP A 24 7.29 -3.40 10.74
C TRP A 24 8.11 -3.09 9.49
N LEU A 25 9.42 -2.91 9.66
CA LEU A 25 10.38 -2.70 8.59
C LEU A 25 11.24 -3.95 8.43
N GLU A 26 11.23 -4.53 7.25
CA GLU A 26 12.07 -5.66 6.87
C GLU A 26 13.19 -5.19 5.93
N THR A 27 14.40 -5.63 6.23
CA THR A 27 15.61 -5.51 5.41
C THR A 27 16.32 -6.85 5.32
N GLU A 28 17.37 -6.94 4.50
CA GLU A 28 18.23 -8.13 4.42
C GLU A 28 18.90 -8.48 5.76
N ALA A 29 19.08 -7.49 6.64
CA ALA A 29 19.76 -7.65 7.92
C ALA A 29 18.82 -7.98 9.09
N GLY A 30 17.50 -7.86 8.90
CA GLY A 30 16.51 -8.21 9.90
C GLY A 30 15.22 -7.42 9.79
N ILE A 31 14.33 -7.66 10.77
CA ILE A 31 13.00 -7.06 10.83
C ILE A 31 12.86 -6.32 12.16
N VAL A 32 12.40 -5.07 12.11
CA VAL A 32 12.22 -4.21 13.28
C VAL A 32 10.82 -3.59 13.30
N GLN A 33 10.26 -3.41 14.48
CA GLN A 33 8.97 -2.74 14.66
C GLN A 33 9.18 -1.22 14.74
N THR A 34 8.27 -0.44 14.18
CA THR A 34 8.28 1.02 14.32
C THR A 34 7.47 1.46 15.53
N GLU A 35 7.87 2.53 16.19
CA GLU A 35 7.25 3.00 17.44
C GLU A 35 6.71 4.44 17.33
N GLY A 36 5.54 4.66 17.93
CA GLY A 36 4.95 5.98 18.12
C GLY A 36 4.45 6.68 16.85
N VAL A 37 4.05 7.95 17.01
CA VAL A 37 3.28 8.71 16.00
C VAL A 37 4.05 9.01 14.70
N GLN A 38 5.38 8.99 14.75
CA GLN A 38 6.26 9.19 13.59
C GLN A 38 6.83 7.86 13.06
N GLY A 39 6.56 6.73 13.73
CA GLY A 39 7.13 5.43 13.39
C GLY A 39 8.66 5.45 13.49
N LEU A 40 9.18 5.74 14.69
CA LEU A 40 10.62 5.71 14.97
C LEU A 40 11.13 4.27 14.88
N PHE A 41 12.36 4.09 14.40
CA PHE A 41 12.98 2.77 14.30
C PHE A 41 14.52 2.86 14.37
N THR A 42 15.14 1.72 14.63
CA THR A 42 16.59 1.52 14.52
C THR A 42 16.86 0.23 13.72
N LEU A 43 17.52 0.36 12.57
CA LEU A 43 17.90 -0.79 11.74
C LEU A 43 19.14 -1.50 12.31
N PRO A 44 19.24 -2.84 12.15
CA PRO A 44 20.42 -3.59 12.58
C PRO A 44 21.65 -3.35 11.68
N ALA A 45 21.45 -2.97 10.43
CA ALA A 45 22.48 -2.61 9.47
C ALA A 45 21.91 -1.66 8.40
N PRO A 46 22.78 -0.97 7.62
CA PRO A 46 22.32 -0.16 6.48
C PRO A 46 21.57 -1.03 5.46
N ALA A 47 20.57 -0.45 4.82
CA ALA A 47 19.80 -1.08 3.76
C ALA A 47 19.65 -0.11 2.58
N GLU A 48 19.47 -0.62 1.37
CA GLU A 48 19.11 0.21 0.22
C GLU A 48 17.59 0.30 0.04
N MET A 49 16.90 -0.79 0.38
CA MET A 49 15.46 -0.96 0.23
C MET A 49 14.86 -1.56 1.50
N ILE A 50 13.69 -1.07 1.86
CA ILE A 50 12.93 -1.50 3.03
C ILE A 50 11.54 -1.95 2.60
N THR A 51 11.10 -3.09 3.10
CA THR A 51 9.71 -3.53 2.99
C THR A 51 8.95 -3.09 4.24
N LEU A 52 7.89 -2.30 4.08
CA LEU A 52 6.98 -1.96 5.15
C LEU A 52 5.88 -3.03 5.24
N ARG A 53 5.66 -3.59 6.44
CA ARG A 53 4.70 -4.68 6.71
C ARG A 53 3.67 -4.28 7.77
N TRP A 54 2.52 -4.96 7.75
CA TRP A 54 1.42 -4.75 8.70
C TRP A 54 1.19 -5.92 9.66
N GLY A 55 0.99 -5.65 10.94
CA GLY A 55 0.52 -6.62 11.93
C GLY A 55 1.54 -7.66 12.37
N GLY A 56 2.79 -7.55 11.91
CA GLY A 56 3.89 -8.42 12.33
C GLY A 56 4.99 -8.57 11.28
N ALA A 57 6.06 -9.27 11.67
CA ALA A 57 7.19 -9.59 10.79
C ALA A 57 6.79 -10.40 9.55
N GLU A 58 5.80 -11.29 9.67
CA GLU A 58 5.27 -12.10 8.57
C GLU A 58 3.98 -11.51 7.96
N GLY A 59 3.64 -10.28 8.34
CA GLY A 59 2.44 -9.61 7.86
C GLY A 59 2.53 -9.17 6.39
N PRO A 60 1.41 -8.77 5.77
CA PRO A 60 1.42 -8.37 4.37
C PRO A 60 2.30 -7.15 4.14
N ALA A 61 2.99 -7.15 3.00
CA ALA A 61 3.81 -6.03 2.58
C ALA A 61 2.91 -4.92 2.04
N LEU A 62 3.04 -3.73 2.62
CA LEU A 62 2.24 -2.55 2.27
C LEU A 62 2.92 -1.69 1.21
N ALA A 63 4.24 -1.57 1.29
CA ALA A 63 5.04 -0.72 0.43
C ALA A 63 6.50 -1.19 0.39
N ARG A 64 7.17 -0.84 -0.70
CA ARG A 64 8.63 -0.87 -0.81
C ARG A 64 9.16 0.56 -0.80
N LEU A 65 10.09 0.84 0.09
CA LEU A 65 10.60 2.19 0.34
C LEU A 65 12.12 2.21 0.11
N PRO A 66 12.66 3.19 -0.63
CA PRO A 66 14.10 3.38 -0.68
C PRO A 66 14.60 3.89 0.67
N TRP A 67 15.76 3.44 1.10
CA TRP A 67 16.41 3.99 2.27
C TRP A 67 16.72 5.48 2.08
N ARG A 68 16.45 6.25 3.13
CA ARG A 68 16.75 7.66 3.23
C ARG A 68 17.17 7.95 4.66
N ALA A 69 18.25 8.70 4.81
CA ALA A 69 18.67 9.16 6.12
C ALA A 69 17.54 9.98 6.76
N ASP A 70 17.39 9.83 8.07
CA ASP A 70 16.41 10.51 8.92
C ASP A 70 14.95 10.10 8.68
N THR A 71 14.44 10.11 7.44
CA THR A 71 13.02 9.83 7.15
C THR A 71 12.78 9.04 5.87
N LEU A 72 11.91 8.03 5.93
CA LEU A 72 11.49 7.26 4.76
C LEU A 72 10.40 7.95 3.93
N GLU A 73 9.87 9.08 4.39
CA GLU A 73 8.83 9.88 3.72
C GLU A 73 7.57 9.09 3.35
N TRP A 74 7.26 8.02 4.08
CA TRP A 74 5.99 7.34 3.89
C TRP A 74 4.85 8.23 4.38
N ASP A 75 3.75 8.25 3.64
CA ASP A 75 2.60 9.09 3.92
C ASP A 75 1.35 8.26 4.25
N GLY A 76 1.52 6.96 4.52
CA GLY A 76 0.39 6.05 4.71
C GLY A 76 -0.18 5.50 3.41
N SER A 77 0.42 5.81 2.25
CA SER A 77 -0.02 5.27 0.95
C SER A 77 0.43 3.82 0.72
N LEU A 78 -0.41 3.07 0.03
CA LEU A 78 -0.17 1.69 -0.39
C LEU A 78 -0.33 1.59 -1.89
N ARG A 79 0.55 0.81 -2.51
CA ARG A 79 0.60 0.61 -3.96
C ARG A 79 0.93 -0.84 -4.22
N LEU A 80 -0.07 -1.63 -4.57
CA LEU A 80 0.07 -3.07 -4.75
C LEU A 80 -0.34 -3.46 -6.17
N GLY A 81 0.36 -4.42 -6.76
CA GLY A 81 0.03 -5.04 -8.03
C GLY A 81 -0.32 -6.51 -7.83
N GLY A 82 -1.40 -6.98 -8.44
CA GLY A 82 -1.87 -8.36 -8.25
C GLY A 82 -3.22 -8.65 -8.88
N TYR A 83 -4.03 -9.47 -8.21
CA TYR A 83 -5.38 -9.86 -8.62
C TYR A 83 -6.39 -9.61 -7.51
N ILE A 84 -7.60 -9.23 -7.91
CA ILE A 84 -8.74 -9.22 -7.00
C ILE A 84 -9.20 -10.67 -6.80
N ASP A 85 -9.04 -11.19 -5.59
CA ASP A 85 -9.38 -12.57 -5.23
C ASP A 85 -10.84 -12.69 -4.78
N ALA A 86 -11.36 -11.65 -4.13
CA ALA A 86 -12.74 -11.62 -3.66
C ALA A 86 -13.27 -10.18 -3.52
N LEU A 87 -14.58 -10.07 -3.64
CA LEU A 87 -15.35 -8.85 -3.41
C LEU A 87 -16.54 -9.17 -2.50
N HIS A 88 -16.72 -8.37 -1.46
CA HIS A 88 -17.85 -8.45 -0.55
C HIS A 88 -18.54 -7.10 -0.47
N ILE A 89 -19.82 -7.05 -0.83
CA ILE A 89 -20.65 -5.85 -0.70
C ILE A 89 -21.53 -6.04 0.53
N ILE A 90 -21.42 -5.13 1.48
CA ILE A 90 -22.22 -5.14 2.71
C ILE A 90 -22.99 -3.82 2.84
N PRO A 91 -24.26 -3.85 3.28
CA PRO A 91 -24.98 -2.63 3.61
C PRO A 91 -24.19 -1.85 4.66
N ALA A 92 -23.93 -0.56 4.43
CA ALA A 92 -23.01 0.20 5.26
C ALA A 92 -23.63 0.75 6.56
N GLY A 93 -24.77 0.18 7.01
CA GLY A 93 -25.45 0.55 8.25
C GLY A 93 -25.78 2.04 8.30
N GLU A 94 -25.04 2.78 9.14
CA GLU A 94 -25.18 4.23 9.34
C GLU A 94 -24.59 5.09 8.21
N VAL A 95 -23.86 4.50 7.27
CA VAL A 95 -23.32 5.19 6.10
C VAL A 95 -24.30 5.02 4.93
N GLU A 96 -24.62 6.11 4.23
CA GLU A 96 -25.42 6.07 3.02
C GLU A 96 -24.67 5.30 1.92
N GLY A 97 -25.34 4.30 1.33
CA GLY A 97 -24.74 3.39 0.35
C GLY A 97 -24.31 2.04 0.94
N ALA A 98 -23.59 1.27 0.14
CA ALA A 98 -22.99 0.01 0.54
C ALA A 98 -21.47 0.13 0.60
N LEU A 99 -20.88 -0.60 1.55
CA LEU A 99 -19.44 -0.72 1.67
C LEU A 99 -18.99 -1.93 0.87
N VAL A 100 -17.95 -1.75 0.07
CA VAL A 100 -17.29 -2.86 -0.60
C VAL A 100 -15.97 -3.15 0.06
N VAL A 101 -15.77 -4.41 0.43
CA VAL A 101 -14.50 -4.95 0.88
C VAL A 101 -13.91 -5.76 -0.25
N LEU A 102 -12.71 -5.41 -0.68
CA LEU A 102 -11.96 -6.09 -1.71
C LEU A 102 -10.79 -6.84 -1.08
N HIS A 103 -10.50 -8.01 -1.60
CA HIS A 103 -9.38 -8.83 -1.21
C HIS A 103 -8.40 -8.90 -2.38
N LEU A 104 -7.18 -8.42 -2.16
CA LEU A 104 -6.13 -8.34 -3.16
C LEU A 104 -4.97 -9.26 -2.76
N GLY A 105 -4.70 -10.27 -3.57
CA GLY A 105 -3.46 -11.03 -3.59
C GLY A 105 -2.46 -10.33 -4.50
N GLY A 106 -1.27 -10.01 -3.99
CA GLY A 106 -0.27 -9.29 -4.79
C GLY A 106 1.01 -8.89 -4.05
N GLN A 107 1.82 -8.10 -4.75
CA GLN A 107 3.11 -7.60 -4.30
C GLN A 107 3.13 -6.07 -4.32
N PRO A 108 3.96 -5.41 -3.49
CA PRO A 108 4.19 -3.98 -3.61
C PRO A 108 4.68 -3.59 -5.01
N LEU A 109 4.25 -2.42 -5.47
CA LEU A 109 4.87 -1.77 -6.61
C LEU A 109 6.25 -1.23 -6.21
N LYS A 110 7.18 -1.22 -7.15
CA LYS A 110 8.48 -0.56 -7.02
C LYS A 110 8.28 0.92 -6.61
N PRO A 111 9.26 1.52 -5.90
CA PRO A 111 9.15 2.92 -5.48
C PRO A 111 8.85 3.89 -6.63
N GLY A 112 8.06 4.93 -6.35
CA GLY A 112 7.78 5.99 -7.30
C GLY A 112 6.82 5.62 -8.44
N ARG A 113 6.32 4.39 -8.50
CA ARG A 113 5.29 4.00 -9.47
C ARG A 113 4.01 4.81 -9.26
N VAL A 114 3.46 5.28 -10.36
CA VAL A 114 2.26 6.12 -10.44
C VAL A 114 1.23 5.46 -11.36
N PRO A 115 -0.06 5.68 -11.13
CA PRO A 115 -1.15 5.07 -11.92
C PRO A 115 -1.14 5.46 -13.41
N PHE A 116 -0.62 6.65 -13.74
CA PHE A 116 -0.59 7.20 -15.09
C PHE A 116 0.65 8.08 -15.32
N THR A 117 1.00 8.30 -16.58
CA THR A 117 2.17 9.10 -16.97
C THR A 117 2.05 10.55 -16.48
N PRO A 118 2.99 11.03 -15.63
CA PRO A 118 2.94 12.36 -15.05
C PRO A 118 3.20 13.43 -16.11
N GLY A 119 2.71 14.65 -15.88
CA GLY A 119 2.75 15.74 -16.86
C GLY A 119 4.13 16.03 -17.45
N ALA A 120 5.19 15.95 -16.63
CA ALA A 120 6.57 16.15 -17.09
C ALA A 120 7.04 15.09 -18.10
N ALA A 121 6.60 13.83 -17.93
CA ALA A 121 6.93 12.72 -18.82
C ALA A 121 6.07 12.70 -20.09
N ARG A 122 4.97 13.47 -20.13
CA ARG A 122 4.13 13.63 -21.34
C ARG A 122 4.80 14.45 -22.46
N ARG A 123 6.06 14.86 -22.31
CA ARG A 123 6.84 15.49 -23.38
C ARG A 123 7.88 14.55 -23.99
N ALA A 124 8.13 13.41 -23.36
CA ALA A 124 9.03 12.39 -23.87
C ALA A 124 8.24 11.42 -24.76
N LEU A 125 8.40 11.56 -26.09
CA LEU A 125 7.81 10.67 -27.07
C LEU A 125 8.82 9.59 -27.49
N PRO A 126 8.40 8.32 -27.65
CA PRO A 126 7.04 7.80 -27.43
C PRO A 126 6.68 7.68 -25.94
N TYR A 127 5.39 7.84 -25.61
CA TYR A 127 4.90 7.54 -24.27
C TYR A 127 5.10 6.06 -23.97
N GLN A 128 5.78 5.76 -22.87
CA GLN A 128 5.86 4.39 -22.40
C GLN A 128 4.55 4.02 -21.70
N PRO A 129 3.82 2.98 -22.18
CA PRO A 129 2.67 2.47 -21.46
C PRO A 129 3.14 1.85 -20.12
N PRO A 130 2.25 1.80 -19.12
CA PRO A 130 2.55 1.08 -17.90
C PRO A 130 2.75 -0.42 -18.21
N ASP A 131 3.79 -1.01 -17.62
CA ASP A 131 4.08 -2.44 -17.69
C ASP A 131 3.93 -3.04 -16.30
N PHE A 132 3.03 -4.01 -16.16
CA PHE A 132 2.72 -4.65 -14.90
C PHE A 132 3.95 -5.33 -14.28
N PHE A 133 4.66 -6.15 -15.05
CA PHE A 133 5.74 -7.00 -14.56
C PHE A 133 6.98 -6.20 -14.21
N GLU A 134 7.26 -5.13 -14.96
CA GLU A 134 8.36 -4.22 -14.66
C GLU A 134 8.10 -3.34 -13.43
N SER A 135 6.84 -3.25 -12.98
CA SER A 135 6.43 -2.35 -11.91
C SER A 135 6.21 -3.03 -10.57
N ILE A 136 5.91 -4.33 -10.52
CA ILE A 136 5.87 -5.09 -9.27
C ILE A 136 7.28 -5.34 -8.73
N ASP A 137 7.44 -5.36 -7.41
CA ASP A 137 8.68 -5.76 -6.75
C ASP A 137 8.65 -7.29 -6.51
N GLN A 138 9.32 -8.03 -7.39
CA GLN A 138 9.32 -9.50 -7.38
C GLN A 138 10.16 -10.09 -6.24
N ASP A 139 11.00 -9.29 -5.59
CA ASP A 139 11.83 -9.72 -4.47
C ASP A 139 11.02 -9.81 -3.16
N VAL A 140 9.84 -9.19 -3.12
CA VAL A 140 8.92 -9.27 -2.00
C VAL A 140 7.91 -10.39 -2.25
N PRO A 141 7.77 -11.39 -1.36
CA PRO A 141 6.77 -12.45 -1.54
C PRO A 141 5.35 -11.90 -1.70
N GLU A 142 4.54 -12.60 -2.49
CA GLU A 142 3.12 -12.28 -2.62
C GLU A 142 2.42 -12.37 -1.26
N SER A 143 1.55 -11.41 -1.00
CA SER A 143 0.79 -11.32 0.24
C SER A 143 -0.64 -10.91 -0.03
N PHE A 144 -1.46 -10.90 1.02
CA PHE A 144 -2.88 -10.65 0.93
C PHE A 144 -3.29 -9.42 1.73
N THR A 145 -4.07 -8.53 1.14
CA THR A 145 -4.54 -7.30 1.77
C THR A 145 -6.04 -7.08 1.57
N SER A 146 -6.67 -6.40 2.53
CA SER A 146 -8.09 -6.05 2.49
C SER A 146 -8.26 -4.55 2.27
N TRP A 147 -9.08 -4.20 1.30
CA TRP A 147 -9.30 -2.83 0.83
C TRP A 147 -10.77 -2.49 0.95
N ILE A 148 -11.06 -1.20 1.10
CA ILE A 148 -12.39 -0.66 1.34
C ILE A 148 -12.67 0.39 0.25
N ALA A 149 -13.86 0.32 -0.34
CA ALA A 149 -14.40 1.32 -1.24
C ALA A 149 -15.90 1.51 -0.97
N LEU A 150 -16.47 2.62 -1.45
CA LEU A 150 -17.92 2.79 -1.54
C LEU A 150 -18.46 2.10 -2.80
N ASP A 151 -19.74 1.77 -2.79
CA ASP A 151 -20.46 1.16 -3.90
C ASP A 151 -20.61 2.06 -5.12
N ASP A 152 -20.48 3.37 -4.96
CA ASP A 152 -20.46 4.36 -6.04
C ASP A 152 -19.05 4.65 -6.58
N SER A 153 -18.01 4.01 -6.04
CA SER A 153 -16.62 4.22 -6.47
C SER A 153 -16.40 3.74 -7.91
N PRO A 154 -15.86 4.57 -8.83
CA PRO A 154 -15.50 4.12 -10.17
C PRO A 154 -14.50 2.95 -10.19
N ALA A 155 -13.67 2.83 -9.15
CA ALA A 155 -12.72 1.73 -9.01
C ALA A 155 -13.43 0.37 -8.79
N LEU A 156 -14.66 0.37 -8.29
CA LEU A 156 -15.43 -0.84 -8.07
C LEU A 156 -15.79 -1.56 -9.38
N THR A 157 -16.23 -0.82 -10.38
CA THR A 157 -16.56 -1.39 -11.71
C THR A 157 -15.33 -2.08 -12.30
N LEU A 158 -14.16 -1.44 -12.18
CA LEU A 158 -12.90 -2.02 -12.63
C LEU A 158 -12.53 -3.26 -11.80
N ALA A 159 -12.79 -3.27 -10.49
CA ALA A 159 -12.47 -4.40 -9.63
C ALA A 159 -13.36 -5.61 -9.90
N GLN A 160 -14.63 -5.38 -10.22
CA GLN A 160 -15.56 -6.43 -10.65
C GLN A 160 -15.13 -7.05 -11.97
N ASP A 161 -14.75 -6.22 -12.96
CA ASP A 161 -14.21 -6.73 -14.22
C ASP A 161 -12.91 -7.49 -14.00
N ALA A 162 -11.99 -6.96 -13.18
CA ALA A 162 -10.75 -7.64 -12.84
C ALA A 162 -10.98 -9.02 -12.21
N LEU A 163 -11.94 -9.13 -11.27
CA LEU A 163 -12.30 -10.38 -10.62
C LEU A 163 -12.89 -11.39 -11.62
N VAL A 164 -13.85 -10.98 -12.44
CA VAL A 164 -14.56 -11.87 -13.38
C VAL A 164 -13.64 -12.32 -14.51
N SER A 165 -12.87 -11.37 -15.05
CA SER A 165 -12.01 -11.57 -16.21
C SER A 165 -10.60 -12.05 -15.83
N LYS A 166 -10.31 -12.20 -14.53
CA LYS A 166 -8.99 -12.55 -13.97
C LYS A 166 -7.86 -11.66 -14.48
N LEU A 167 -8.13 -10.36 -14.56
CA LEU A 167 -7.18 -9.37 -15.03
C LEU A 167 -6.26 -8.92 -13.91
N ARG A 168 -5.04 -8.55 -14.29
CA ARG A 168 -4.07 -7.97 -13.38
C ARG A 168 -4.43 -6.52 -13.09
N VAL A 169 -4.21 -6.09 -11.86
CA VAL A 169 -4.50 -4.73 -11.42
C VAL A 169 -3.34 -4.12 -10.66
N TRP A 170 -3.21 -2.79 -10.75
CA TRP A 170 -2.55 -2.00 -9.71
C TRP A 170 -3.62 -1.33 -8.87
N CYS A 171 -3.54 -1.47 -7.56
CA CYS A 171 -4.37 -0.78 -6.58
C CYS A 171 -3.55 0.27 -5.85
N PHE A 172 -4.09 1.49 -5.79
CA PHE A 172 -3.52 2.61 -5.05
C PHE A 172 -4.49 3.06 -3.98
N GLY A 173 -3.98 3.25 -2.76
CA GLY A 173 -4.81 3.66 -1.65
C GLY A 173 -4.00 4.17 -0.47
N ARG A 174 -4.70 4.32 0.66
CA ARG A 174 -4.11 4.87 1.87
C ARG A 174 -4.76 4.24 3.09
N LEU A 175 -4.01 4.15 4.19
CA LEU A 175 -4.61 3.88 5.50
C LEU A 175 -5.73 4.91 5.79
N THR A 176 -6.84 4.42 6.30
CA THR A 176 -7.99 5.28 6.63
C THR A 176 -7.68 6.25 7.77
N ALA A 177 -8.37 7.39 7.80
CA ALA A 177 -8.28 8.27 8.97
C ALA A 177 -8.94 7.62 10.20
N GLU A 178 -8.34 7.77 11.38
CA GLU A 178 -8.85 7.21 12.64
C GLU A 178 -10.28 7.65 12.95
N LYS A 179 -10.63 8.91 12.64
CA LYS A 179 -11.98 9.48 12.82
C LYS A 179 -13.09 8.70 12.10
N ALA A 180 -12.77 7.93 11.07
CA ALA A 180 -13.73 7.12 10.33
C ALA A 180 -14.00 5.77 11.00
N ARG A 181 -13.23 5.40 12.04
CA ARG A 181 -13.41 4.19 12.87
C ARG A 181 -13.44 2.87 12.10
N TRP A 182 -12.93 2.85 10.87
CA TRP A 182 -12.86 1.62 10.06
C TRP A 182 -12.00 0.52 10.69
N HIS A 183 -10.99 0.91 11.46
CA HIS A 183 -10.12 -0.01 12.21
C HIS A 183 -10.87 -0.83 13.27
N GLU A 184 -12.05 -0.39 13.73
CA GLU A 184 -12.88 -1.17 14.66
C GLU A 184 -13.60 -2.34 13.98
N ARG A 185 -13.67 -2.31 12.63
CA ARG A 185 -14.35 -3.32 11.81
C ARG A 185 -13.37 -4.15 10.99
N PHE A 186 -12.22 -3.57 10.64
CA PHE A 186 -11.22 -4.18 9.76
C PHE A 186 -9.83 -4.12 10.38
N ALA A 187 -9.12 -5.25 10.35
CA ALA A 187 -7.77 -5.36 10.91
C ALA A 187 -6.73 -4.52 10.13
N LEU A 188 -6.95 -4.28 8.83
CA LEU A 188 -6.12 -3.42 7.98
C LEU A 188 -7.06 -2.58 7.11
N PRO A 189 -7.47 -1.38 7.58
CA PRO A 189 -8.41 -0.55 6.84
C PRO A 189 -7.66 0.30 5.80
N ILE A 190 -7.61 -0.19 4.56
CA ILE A 190 -7.03 0.53 3.41
C ILE A 190 -8.18 1.07 2.56
N TRP A 191 -8.19 2.38 2.32
CA TRP A 191 -9.13 3.00 1.38
C TRP A 191 -8.59 2.90 -0.05
N LEU A 192 -9.35 2.29 -0.95
CA LEU A 192 -9.02 2.23 -2.37
C LEU A 192 -9.36 3.57 -3.03
N SER A 193 -8.33 4.21 -3.59
CA SER A 193 -8.49 5.50 -4.28
C SER A 193 -8.51 5.34 -5.79
N GLU A 194 -7.60 4.53 -6.33
CA GLU A 194 -7.38 4.42 -7.77
C GLU A 194 -7.01 2.99 -8.14
N MET A 195 -7.33 2.60 -9.37
CA MET A 195 -6.99 1.28 -9.90
C MET A 195 -6.62 1.35 -11.38
N THR A 196 -5.56 0.63 -11.77
CA THR A 196 -5.16 0.43 -13.17
C THR A 196 -5.39 -1.02 -13.55
N LEU A 197 -6.07 -1.26 -14.67
CA LEU A 197 -6.38 -2.61 -15.19
C LEU A 197 -5.43 -2.96 -16.35
N PHE A 198 -4.94 -4.19 -16.38
CA PHE A 198 -4.05 -4.69 -17.42
C PHE A 198 -4.72 -5.85 -18.16
N ASN A 199 -4.89 -5.68 -19.46
CA ASN A 199 -5.22 -6.77 -20.37
C ASN A 199 -3.92 -7.40 -20.86
N VAL A 200 -3.85 -8.73 -20.85
CA VAL A 200 -2.65 -9.49 -21.24
C VAL A 200 -2.53 -9.55 -22.75
#